data_AF-A0A7W1D7K8-F1
#
_entry.id   AF-A0A7W1D7K8-F1
#
_cell.length_a   1.000
_cell.length_b   1.000
_cell.length_c   1.000
_cell.angle_alpha   90.00
_cell.angle_beta   90.00
_cell.angle_gamma   90.00
#
_symmetry.space_group_name_H-M   'P 1'
#
loop_
_entity.id
_entity.type
_entity.pdbx_description
1 polymer ?
#
loop_
_entity_poly.entity_id
_entity_poly.type
_entity_poly.pdbx_seq_one_letter_code
_entity_poly.pdbx_strand_id
1 'polypeptide(L)'
;MGKLMGVGGEGSVPTAAFAPGSLAEQKRHITPSELSEVVLQRLKETALADQSMARVAETMVRFTAYLERGHGIQSVHDIGKDHVLGFVFAPLPDPSGRRRPAIATMHLRRTALRLYFRIARQEGLVELDPTADLYLPPRSGVSVRPLTSDEISLCRSYSLKTLTATRHPAALALAEATARTAEIPHIRVTDLDLETGRVWLHGSPKTEPRWGYPSRWGLLQLARRVETLKAGSKHDPCLVYRGTGSGESRQAASCVAITETLERAGLAREPDVRPLSIVAWAGRCIFTETGRIDEVAKRTGVRSLDRAARLIGWEWEDEQSSKESSS
;
A
#
# COMPACT_ATOMS: atom_id res chain seq x y z
N MET A 1 -35.95 -18.87 81.09
CA MET A 1 -36.94 -19.88 80.66
C MET A 1 -37.29 -19.61 79.21
N GLY A 2 -37.10 -20.56 78.28
CA GLY A 2 -37.72 -20.51 76.93
C GLY A 2 -36.84 -20.13 75.72
N LYS A 3 -36.19 -21.15 75.15
CA LYS A 3 -36.00 -21.47 73.70
C LYS A 3 -36.95 -20.73 72.71
N LEU A 4 -36.67 -20.45 71.43
CA LEU A 4 -36.20 -21.33 70.33
C LEU A 4 -36.16 -20.55 68.97
N MET A 5 -35.42 -21.11 67.98
CA MET A 5 -35.39 -20.85 66.51
C MET A 5 -34.77 -19.53 66.03
N GLY A 6 -33.89 -19.44 65.03
CA GLY A 6 -33.45 -20.36 63.97
C GLY A 6 -33.54 -19.66 62.60
N VAL A 7 -32.67 -20.04 61.65
CA VAL A 7 -32.51 -19.57 60.26
C VAL A 7 -31.50 -18.41 60.12
N GLY A 8 -30.42 -18.47 59.33
CA GLY A 8 -30.01 -19.42 58.29
C GLY A 8 -29.61 -18.65 57.03
N GLY A 9 -28.32 -18.61 56.73
CA GLY A 9 -27.78 -18.47 55.37
C GLY A 9 -27.46 -17.06 54.87
N GLU A 10 -26.16 -16.72 54.84
CA GLU A 10 -25.57 -16.00 53.71
C GLU A 10 -24.20 -16.62 53.40
N GLY A 11 -24.15 -17.35 52.29
CA GLY A 11 -22.91 -17.84 51.71
C GLY A 11 -22.13 -16.67 51.14
N SER A 12 -21.00 -16.36 51.76
CA SER A 12 -20.02 -15.41 51.23
C SER A 12 -19.36 -16.02 50.01
N VAL A 13 -19.77 -15.58 48.82
CA VAL A 13 -19.10 -15.84 47.56
C VAL A 13 -17.80 -15.01 47.55
N PRO A 14 -16.61 -15.60 47.34
CA PRO A 14 -15.40 -14.80 47.22
C PRO A 14 -15.44 -14.05 45.89
N THR A 15 -15.66 -12.74 45.97
CA THR A 15 -15.45 -11.79 44.89
C THR A 15 -13.97 -11.81 44.52
N ALA A 16 -13.62 -12.61 43.50
CA ALA A 16 -12.32 -12.53 42.86
C ALA A 16 -12.19 -11.13 42.23
N ALA A 17 -11.48 -10.26 42.92
CA ALA A 17 -11.02 -8.99 42.39
C ALA A 17 -10.15 -9.29 41.16
N PHE A 18 -10.71 -9.08 39.96
CA PHE A 18 -9.91 -8.97 38.74
C PHE A 18 -9.01 -7.74 38.91
N ALA A 19 -7.73 -7.99 39.20
CA ALA A 19 -6.72 -6.97 39.32
C ALA A 19 -6.61 -6.20 37.98
N PRO A 20 -6.68 -4.85 37.97
CA PRO A 20 -6.53 -4.04 36.77
C PRO A 20 -5.07 -3.92 36.28
N GLY A 21 -4.21 -4.89 36.58
CA GLY A 21 -2.77 -4.88 36.24
C GLY A 21 -2.40 -5.49 34.89
N SER A 22 -3.26 -6.29 34.25
CA SER A 22 -2.79 -7.21 33.18
C SER A 22 -2.48 -6.56 31.83
N LEU A 23 -3.22 -5.54 31.38
CA LEU A 23 -3.09 -5.02 30.00
C LEU A 23 -1.97 -3.97 29.82
N ALA A 24 -1.62 -3.24 30.88
CA ALA A 24 -0.57 -2.22 30.82
C ALA A 24 0.85 -2.82 31.01
N GLU A 25 0.97 -3.91 31.78
CA GLU A 25 2.22 -4.65 31.95
C GLU A 25 2.53 -5.56 30.75
N GLN A 26 1.51 -6.13 30.08
CA GLN A 26 1.70 -6.93 28.86
C GLN A 26 2.20 -6.12 27.65
N LYS A 27 2.00 -4.80 27.62
CA LYS A 27 2.53 -3.95 26.55
C LYS A 27 4.04 -3.73 26.62
N ARG A 28 4.74 -4.17 27.67
CA ARG A 28 6.16 -3.79 27.90
C ARG A 28 7.20 -4.75 27.32
N HIS A 29 6.83 -5.93 26.84
CA HIS A 29 7.79 -6.90 26.29
C HIS A 29 7.24 -7.66 25.08
N ILE A 30 6.80 -6.94 24.03
CA ILE A 30 6.57 -7.61 22.75
C ILE A 30 7.91 -7.78 22.03
N THR A 31 8.21 -9.02 21.65
CA THR A 31 9.40 -9.40 20.88
C THR A 31 9.22 -9.07 19.39
N PRO A 32 10.32 -8.94 18.62
CA PRO A 32 10.22 -8.79 17.17
C PRO A 32 9.44 -9.93 16.47
N SER A 33 9.54 -11.16 16.96
CA SER A 33 8.80 -12.32 16.43
C SER A 33 7.31 -12.21 16.68
N GLU A 34 6.87 -11.92 17.91
CA GLU A 34 5.46 -11.71 18.22
C GLU A 34 4.86 -10.56 17.41
N LEU A 35 5.59 -9.45 17.27
CA LEU A 35 5.15 -8.35 16.42
C LEU A 35 5.02 -8.76 14.96
N SER A 36 5.98 -9.52 14.44
CA SER A 36 5.95 -10.02 13.06
C SER A 36 4.74 -10.92 12.80
N GLU A 37 4.37 -11.77 13.75
CA GLU A 37 3.18 -12.61 13.61
C GLU A 37 1.90 -11.77 13.48
N VAL A 38 1.72 -10.78 14.36
CA VAL A 38 0.58 -9.85 14.29
C VAL A 38 0.57 -9.08 12.96
N VAL A 39 1.71 -8.52 12.56
CA VAL A 39 1.84 -7.76 11.32
C VAL A 39 1.51 -8.62 10.10
N LEU A 40 2.06 -9.83 10.02
CA LEU A 40 1.83 -10.74 8.90
C LEU A 40 0.38 -11.21 8.84
N GLN A 41 -0.27 -11.42 9.98
CA GLN A 41 -1.69 -11.75 10.06
C GLN A 41 -2.54 -10.60 9.50
N ARG A 42 -2.31 -9.36 9.96
CA ARG A 42 -2.99 -8.17 9.42
C ARG A 42 -2.73 -7.93 7.95
N LEU A 43 -1.51 -8.23 7.49
CA LEU A 43 -1.14 -8.13 6.09
C LEU A 43 -1.98 -9.08 5.22
N LYS A 44 -2.22 -10.31 5.66
CA LYS A 44 -3.05 -11.29 4.96
C LYS A 44 -4.54 -10.88 4.92
N GLU A 45 -5.04 -10.31 6.01
CA GLU A 45 -6.44 -9.84 6.10
C GLU A 45 -6.71 -8.65 5.16
N THR A 46 -5.74 -7.75 5.01
CA THR A 46 -5.87 -6.53 4.20
C THR A 46 -5.46 -6.72 2.75
N ALA A 47 -4.49 -7.60 2.49
CA ALA A 47 -4.00 -7.90 1.16
C ALA A 47 -4.48 -9.31 0.75
N LEU A 48 -5.63 -9.35 0.11
CA LEU A 48 -6.10 -10.57 -0.53
C LEU A 48 -5.17 -10.95 -1.71
N ALA A 49 -4.18 -11.78 -1.42
CA ALA A 49 -3.38 -12.64 -2.30
C ALA A 49 -2.79 -12.01 -3.58
N ASP A 50 -1.84 -11.08 -3.44
CA ASP A 50 -0.95 -10.66 -4.54
C ASP A 50 0.47 -11.25 -4.32
N GLN A 51 1.10 -11.83 -5.34
CA GLN A 51 2.45 -12.44 -5.28
C GLN A 51 3.53 -11.52 -4.66
N SER A 52 3.38 -10.21 -4.88
CA SER A 52 4.21 -9.14 -4.32
C SER A 52 4.22 -9.16 -2.78
N MET A 53 3.09 -9.49 -2.17
CA MET A 53 2.97 -9.58 -0.71
C MET A 53 3.77 -10.72 -0.11
N ALA A 54 4.00 -11.80 -0.85
CA ALA A 54 4.85 -12.89 -0.38
C ALA A 54 6.30 -12.43 -0.20
N ARG A 55 6.83 -11.64 -1.14
CA ARG A 55 8.19 -11.08 -1.05
C ARG A 55 8.33 -10.07 0.08
N VAL A 56 7.30 -9.24 0.26
CA VAL A 56 7.22 -8.29 1.39
C VAL A 56 7.21 -9.05 2.72
N ALA A 57 6.35 -10.05 2.86
CA ALA A 57 6.24 -10.88 4.06
C ALA A 57 7.55 -11.62 4.37
N GLU A 58 8.17 -12.25 3.36
CA GLU A 58 9.46 -12.90 3.52
C GLU A 58 10.54 -11.91 4.00
N THR A 59 10.53 -10.70 3.46
CA THR A 59 11.47 -9.64 3.88
C THR A 59 11.25 -9.21 5.33
N MET A 60 10.00 -9.15 5.80
CA MET A 60 9.66 -8.89 7.20
C MET A 60 10.20 -10.00 8.12
N VAL A 61 9.99 -11.28 7.76
CA VAL A 61 10.52 -12.42 8.52
C VAL A 61 12.05 -12.38 8.61
N ARG A 62 12.72 -12.05 7.49
CA ARG A 62 14.19 -11.89 7.48
C ARG A 62 14.65 -10.73 8.37
N PHE A 63 13.88 -9.64 8.46
CA PHE A 63 14.18 -8.53 9.35
C PHE A 63 14.05 -8.93 10.82
N THR A 64 12.99 -9.64 11.19
CA THR A 64 12.82 -10.19 12.54
C THR A 64 14.00 -11.06 12.95
N ALA A 65 14.40 -11.99 12.08
CA ALA A 65 15.59 -12.81 12.31
C ALA A 65 16.87 -11.98 12.47
N TYR A 66 17.03 -10.92 11.68
CA TYR A 66 18.16 -10.01 11.75
C TYR A 66 18.22 -9.24 13.08
N LEU A 67 17.08 -8.83 13.62
CA LEU A 67 16.98 -8.13 14.91
C LEU A 67 17.31 -9.07 16.07
N GLU A 68 16.65 -10.22 16.15
CA GLU A 68 16.77 -11.11 17.31
C GLU A 68 18.10 -11.85 17.30
N ARG A 69 18.44 -12.52 16.18
CA ARG A 69 19.66 -13.34 16.09
C ARG A 69 20.90 -12.51 15.78
N GLY A 70 20.75 -11.45 14.99
CA GLY A 70 21.88 -10.62 14.58
C GLY A 70 22.26 -9.55 15.60
N HIS A 71 21.28 -8.99 16.32
CA HIS A 71 21.48 -7.84 17.21
C HIS A 71 21.03 -8.09 18.65
N GLY A 72 20.48 -9.28 18.95
CA GLY A 72 20.05 -9.61 20.31
C GLY A 72 18.86 -8.80 20.80
N ILE A 73 18.08 -8.19 19.90
CA ILE A 73 16.94 -7.35 20.26
C ILE A 73 15.81 -8.22 20.79
N GLN A 74 15.40 -7.97 22.03
CA GLN A 74 14.35 -8.72 22.72
C GLN A 74 13.04 -7.92 22.85
N SER A 75 13.08 -6.60 22.64
CA SER A 75 11.90 -5.73 22.66
C SER A 75 11.83 -4.89 21.40
N VAL A 76 10.64 -4.75 20.84
CA VAL A 76 10.42 -3.88 19.66
C VAL A 76 10.71 -2.41 19.94
N HIS A 77 10.67 -2.00 21.21
CA HIS A 77 10.96 -0.62 21.61
C HIS A 77 12.45 -0.28 21.48
N ASP A 78 13.32 -1.29 21.46
CA ASP A 78 14.76 -1.11 21.27
C ASP A 78 15.15 -1.00 19.78
N ILE A 79 14.18 -1.13 18.86
CA ILE A 79 14.44 -1.04 17.43
C ILE A 79 14.65 0.43 17.02
N GLY A 80 15.91 0.87 17.04
CA GLY A 80 16.34 2.16 16.51
C GLY A 80 16.50 2.23 14.98
N LYS A 81 16.75 3.45 14.50
CA LYS A 81 17.04 3.79 13.09
C LYS A 81 18.23 3.00 12.53
N ASP A 82 19.26 2.77 13.34
CA ASP A 82 20.48 2.07 12.91
C ASP A 82 20.21 0.60 12.55
N HIS A 83 19.28 -0.06 13.24
CA HIS A 83 18.87 -1.42 12.89
C HIS A 83 18.16 -1.48 11.53
N VAL A 84 17.30 -0.50 11.26
CA VAL A 84 16.58 -0.37 9.98
C VAL A 84 17.56 -0.10 8.84
N LEU A 85 18.46 0.88 9.02
CA LEU A 85 19.49 1.19 8.03
C LEU A 85 20.43 0.00 7.80
N GLY A 86 20.90 -0.61 8.89
CA GLY A 86 21.75 -1.79 8.85
C GLY A 86 21.13 -2.93 8.04
N PHE A 87 19.85 -3.23 8.28
CA PHE A 87 19.15 -4.26 7.50
C PHE A 87 18.96 -3.88 6.04
N VAL A 88 18.55 -2.64 5.74
CA VAL A 88 18.31 -2.18 4.37
C VAL A 88 19.57 -2.31 3.51
N PHE A 89 20.72 -1.90 4.05
CA PHE A 89 22.01 -1.96 3.38
C PHE A 89 22.79 -3.27 3.60
N ALA A 90 22.26 -4.21 4.40
CA ALA A 90 22.94 -5.46 4.75
C ALA A 90 23.40 -6.24 3.49
N PRO A 91 24.69 -6.59 3.39
CA PRO A 91 25.20 -7.41 2.30
C PRO A 91 24.47 -8.75 2.19
N LEU A 92 24.37 -9.27 0.97
CA LEU A 92 23.87 -10.62 0.74
C LEU A 92 25.05 -11.61 0.64
N PRO A 93 24.85 -12.87 1.06
CA PRO A 93 25.80 -13.94 0.75
C PRO A 93 25.99 -14.07 -0.76
N ASP A 94 27.23 -14.20 -1.18
CA ASP A 94 27.65 -14.43 -2.56
C ASP A 94 28.79 -15.48 -2.54
N PRO A 95 28.92 -16.36 -3.56
CA PRO A 95 30.01 -17.32 -3.61
C PRO A 95 31.41 -16.71 -3.48
N SER A 96 31.58 -15.44 -3.90
CA SER A 96 32.82 -14.68 -3.81
C SER A 96 32.97 -13.85 -2.51
N GLY A 97 32.02 -13.95 -1.58
CA GLY A 97 32.04 -13.25 -0.31
C GLY A 97 30.73 -12.51 -0.01
N ARG A 98 30.83 -11.22 0.35
CA ARG A 98 29.66 -10.39 0.67
C ARG A 98 29.43 -9.38 -0.44
N ARG A 99 28.27 -9.46 -1.08
CA ARG A 99 27.87 -8.52 -2.13
C ARG A 99 26.94 -7.45 -1.57
N ARG A 100 27.18 -6.18 -1.94
CA ARG A 100 26.24 -5.09 -1.62
C ARG A 100 24.87 -5.39 -2.24
N PRO A 101 23.75 -5.11 -1.54
CA PRO A 101 22.43 -5.33 -2.11
C PRO A 101 22.24 -4.48 -3.37
N ALA A 102 21.51 -5.02 -4.35
CA ALA A 102 21.07 -4.22 -5.49
C ALA A 102 20.10 -3.12 -5.01
N ILE A 103 20.02 -2.01 -5.76
CA ILE A 103 19.09 -0.89 -5.49
C ILE A 103 17.66 -1.42 -5.30
N ALA A 104 17.22 -2.30 -6.21
CA ALA A 104 15.90 -2.90 -6.13
C ALA A 104 15.66 -3.66 -4.81
N THR A 105 16.67 -4.35 -4.28
CA THR A 105 16.63 -5.04 -2.99
C THR A 105 16.54 -4.06 -1.83
N MET A 106 17.32 -2.97 -1.84
CA MET A 106 17.28 -1.95 -0.79
C MET A 106 15.88 -1.32 -0.67
N HIS A 107 15.27 -0.97 -1.80
CA HIS A 107 13.92 -0.41 -1.80
C HIS A 107 12.84 -1.44 -1.41
N LEU A 108 12.96 -2.71 -1.81
CA LEU A 108 12.07 -3.77 -1.33
C LEU A 108 12.13 -3.88 0.20
N ARG A 109 13.34 -3.91 0.77
CA ARG A 109 13.54 -3.91 2.23
C ARG A 109 12.90 -2.69 2.86
N ARG A 110 13.16 -1.48 2.37
CA ARG A 110 12.52 -0.25 2.88
C ARG A 110 10.99 -0.33 2.83
N THR A 111 10.41 -0.76 1.70
CA THR A 111 8.96 -0.90 1.55
C THR A 111 8.37 -1.88 2.57
N ALA A 112 9.02 -3.04 2.75
CA ALA A 112 8.60 -4.02 3.74
C ALA A 112 8.65 -3.46 5.17
N LEU A 113 9.72 -2.76 5.54
CA LEU A 113 9.84 -2.15 6.86
C LEU A 113 8.83 -1.02 7.08
N ARG A 114 8.56 -0.17 6.09
CA ARG A 114 7.51 0.86 6.19
C ARG A 114 6.14 0.25 6.44
N LEU A 115 5.79 -0.82 5.72
CA LEU A 115 4.54 -1.55 5.97
C LEU A 115 4.52 -2.17 7.37
N TYR A 116 5.64 -2.76 7.79
CA TYR A 116 5.79 -3.41 9.09
C TYR A 116 5.50 -2.44 10.23
N PHE A 117 6.22 -1.32 10.28
CA PHE A 117 6.04 -0.31 11.32
C PHE A 117 4.72 0.44 11.21
N ARG A 118 4.17 0.64 10.00
CA ARG A 118 2.82 1.19 9.86
C ARG A 118 1.76 0.32 10.52
N ILE A 119 1.77 -0.98 10.23
CA ILE A 119 0.79 -1.92 10.79
C ILE A 119 1.00 -2.04 12.30
N ALA A 120 2.25 -2.17 12.76
CA ALA A 120 2.59 -2.18 14.18
C ALA A 120 2.03 -0.96 14.94
N ARG A 121 2.12 0.24 14.34
CA ARG A 121 1.57 1.47 14.91
C ARG A 121 0.04 1.48 14.92
N GLN A 122 -0.60 0.94 13.88
CA GLN A 122 -2.07 0.85 13.81
C GLN A 122 -2.64 -0.09 14.88
N GLU A 123 -1.91 -1.16 15.23
CA GLU A 123 -2.26 -2.06 16.33
C GLU A 123 -1.85 -1.50 17.72
N GLY A 124 -1.19 -0.33 17.77
CA GLY A 124 -0.75 0.29 19.01
C GLY A 124 0.36 -0.47 19.73
N LEU A 125 1.16 -1.25 18.98
CA LEU A 125 2.27 -2.06 19.49
C LEU A 125 3.60 -1.31 19.49
N VAL A 126 3.72 -0.28 18.64
CA VAL A 126 4.86 0.64 18.62
C VAL A 126 4.35 2.08 18.45
N GLU A 127 5.08 3.05 19.00
CA GLU A 127 4.71 4.47 18.90
C GLU A 127 5.44 5.17 17.74
N LEU A 128 6.73 4.87 17.60
CA LEU A 128 7.64 5.50 16.66
C LEU A 128 7.76 4.69 15.36
N ASP A 129 8.00 5.40 14.25
CA ASP A 129 8.32 4.81 12.95
C ASP A 129 9.81 5.07 12.64
N PRO A 130 10.72 4.10 12.87
CA PRO A 130 12.15 4.27 12.62
C PRO A 130 12.49 4.35 11.11
N THR A 131 11.50 4.23 10.22
CA THR A 131 11.69 4.27 8.76
C THR A 131 11.40 5.64 8.13
N ALA A 132 10.91 6.61 8.92
CA ALA A 132 10.39 7.88 8.42
C ALA A 132 11.40 8.68 7.56
N ASP A 133 12.68 8.66 7.93
CA ASP A 133 13.75 9.44 7.29
C ASP A 133 14.70 8.59 6.42
N LEU A 134 14.27 7.38 6.01
CA LEU A 134 15.15 6.49 5.24
C LEU A 134 15.25 6.91 3.77
N TYR A 135 16.37 7.54 3.42
CA TYR A 135 16.72 7.91 2.05
C TYR A 135 17.42 6.77 1.31
N LEU A 136 17.06 6.56 0.04
CA LEU A 136 17.71 5.62 -0.86
C LEU A 136 18.11 6.32 -2.15
N PRO A 137 19.19 5.86 -2.82
CA PRO A 137 19.48 6.28 -4.18
C PRO A 137 18.29 5.99 -5.12
N PRO A 138 18.02 6.84 -6.13
CA PRO A 138 16.92 6.62 -7.06
C PRO A 138 16.99 5.28 -7.79
N ARG A 139 15.83 4.71 -8.13
CA ARG A 139 15.77 3.45 -8.88
C ARG A 139 16.08 3.61 -10.36
N SER A 140 15.80 4.78 -10.92
CA SER A 140 15.97 5.06 -12.35
C SER A 140 16.39 6.51 -12.60
N GLY A 141 16.97 6.78 -13.77
CA GLY A 141 17.32 8.12 -14.23
C GLY A 141 16.18 8.85 -14.96
N VAL A 142 15.02 8.21 -15.14
CA VAL A 142 13.87 8.80 -15.84
C VAL A 142 13.02 9.66 -14.91
N SER A 143 12.28 10.61 -15.47
CA SER A 143 11.42 11.51 -14.67
C SER A 143 10.17 10.82 -14.11
N VAL A 144 9.72 9.74 -14.74
CA VAL A 144 8.59 8.91 -14.31
C VAL A 144 8.89 7.46 -14.67
N ARG A 145 8.87 6.58 -13.67
CA ARG A 145 8.87 5.12 -13.86
C ARG A 145 7.55 4.50 -13.38
N PRO A 146 7.23 3.26 -13.81
CA PRO A 146 6.25 2.44 -13.11
C PRO A 146 6.63 2.26 -11.64
N LEU A 147 5.63 2.33 -10.77
CA LEU A 147 5.79 1.78 -9.41
C LEU A 147 5.99 0.27 -9.48
N THR A 148 6.67 -0.29 -8.48
CA THR A 148 6.65 -1.74 -8.29
C THR A 148 5.34 -2.15 -7.61
N SER A 149 4.95 -3.41 -7.74
CA SER A 149 3.75 -3.91 -7.06
C SER A 149 3.84 -3.78 -5.53
N ASP A 150 5.04 -3.88 -4.94
CA ASP A 150 5.22 -3.63 -3.49
C ASP A 150 5.00 -2.16 -3.12
N GLU A 151 5.43 -1.23 -3.98
CA GLU A 151 5.17 0.20 -3.81
C GLU A 151 3.67 0.52 -3.95
N ILE A 152 2.95 -0.19 -4.82
CA ILE A 152 1.49 -0.10 -4.92
C ILE A 152 0.82 -0.62 -3.64
N SER A 153 1.26 -1.76 -3.11
CA SER A 153 0.77 -2.25 -1.82
C SER A 153 1.01 -1.26 -0.67
N LEU A 154 2.17 -0.59 -0.67
CA LEU A 154 2.47 0.52 0.23
C LEU A 154 1.47 1.67 0.04
N CYS A 155 1.24 2.12 -1.20
CA CYS A 155 0.26 3.15 -1.51
C CYS A 155 -1.15 2.76 -1.05
N ARG A 156 -1.60 1.52 -1.28
CA ARG A 156 -2.91 1.01 -0.82
C ARG A 156 -3.04 1.12 0.69
N SER A 157 -2.02 0.67 1.43
CA SER A 157 -2.00 0.76 2.90
C SER A 157 -2.04 2.21 3.40
N TYR A 158 -1.27 3.11 2.78
CA TYR A 158 -1.25 4.53 3.13
C TYR A 158 -2.46 5.30 2.60
N SER A 159 -3.22 4.82 1.62
CA SER A 159 -4.39 5.53 1.10
C SER A 159 -5.49 5.70 2.16
N LEU A 160 -5.66 4.71 3.05
CA LEU A 160 -6.58 4.74 4.18
C LEU A 160 -6.04 5.67 5.29
N LYS A 161 -6.53 6.92 5.31
CA LYS A 161 -6.21 7.91 6.37
C LYS A 161 -6.80 7.50 7.72
N THR A 162 -8.04 7.08 7.69
CA THR A 162 -8.82 6.56 8.83
C THR A 162 -9.60 5.35 8.34
N LEU A 163 -10.16 4.56 9.26
CA LEU A 163 -11.01 3.41 8.92
C LEU A 163 -12.24 3.79 8.07
N THR A 164 -12.65 5.06 8.11
CA THR A 164 -13.82 5.60 7.39
C THR A 164 -13.46 6.43 6.15
N ALA A 165 -12.17 6.67 5.90
CA ALA A 165 -11.75 7.52 4.79
C ALA A 165 -11.86 6.78 3.45
N THR A 166 -12.88 7.13 2.64
CA THR A 166 -13.14 6.46 1.35
C THR A 166 -12.65 7.23 0.11
N ARG A 167 -12.27 8.51 0.23
CA ARG A 167 -11.89 9.35 -0.93
C ARG A 167 -10.53 9.00 -1.51
N HIS A 168 -9.47 8.96 -0.68
CA HIS A 168 -8.11 8.65 -1.13
C HIS A 168 -7.97 7.23 -1.69
N PRO A 169 -8.53 6.19 -1.05
CA PRO A 169 -8.52 4.86 -1.63
C PRO A 169 -9.25 4.78 -2.98
N ALA A 170 -10.39 5.48 -3.13
CA ALA A 170 -11.10 5.55 -4.41
C ALA A 170 -10.27 6.23 -5.51
N ALA A 171 -9.58 7.33 -5.20
CA ALA A 171 -8.70 8.01 -6.16
C ALA A 171 -7.53 7.10 -6.61
N LEU A 172 -6.93 6.35 -5.67
CA LEU A 172 -5.89 5.38 -5.99
C LEU A 172 -6.43 4.22 -6.84
N ALA A 173 -7.61 3.68 -6.49
CA ALA A 173 -8.27 2.61 -7.24
C ALA A 173 -8.55 3.01 -8.70
N LEU A 174 -8.99 4.25 -8.93
CA LEU A 174 -9.20 4.78 -10.28
C LEU A 174 -7.88 4.92 -11.03
N ALA A 175 -6.80 5.36 -10.38
CA ALA A 175 -5.48 5.41 -10.99
C ALA A 175 -4.92 4.01 -11.33
N GLU A 176 -5.15 3.02 -10.47
CA GLU A 176 -4.86 1.60 -10.77
C GLU A 176 -5.68 1.10 -11.98
N ALA A 177 -6.91 1.59 -12.16
CA ALA A 177 -7.73 1.35 -13.35
C ALA A 177 -7.31 2.18 -14.58
N THR A 178 -6.13 2.80 -14.54
CA THR A 178 -5.49 3.67 -15.54
C THR A 178 -6.02 5.11 -15.63
N ALA A 179 -6.95 5.55 -14.78
CA ALA A 179 -7.47 6.91 -14.83
C ALA A 179 -6.36 7.94 -14.55
N ARG A 180 -6.29 8.99 -15.36
CA ARG A 180 -5.39 10.14 -15.17
C ARG A 180 -5.97 11.10 -14.15
N THR A 181 -5.10 11.90 -13.52
CA THR A 181 -5.51 12.94 -12.57
C THR A 181 -6.47 13.98 -13.16
N ALA A 182 -6.46 14.17 -14.48
CA ALA A 182 -7.42 15.01 -15.20
C ALA A 182 -8.77 14.32 -15.44
N GLU A 183 -8.82 12.98 -15.44
CA GLU A 183 -10.05 12.18 -15.64
C GLU A 183 -10.78 11.96 -14.30
N ILE A 184 -10.04 11.61 -13.24
CA ILE A 184 -10.56 11.24 -11.90
C ILE A 184 -11.63 12.19 -11.32
N PRO A 185 -11.51 13.54 -11.39
CA PRO A 185 -12.51 14.44 -10.81
C PRO A 185 -13.88 14.37 -11.49
N HIS A 186 -13.94 13.83 -12.70
CA HIS A 186 -15.15 13.79 -13.54
C HIS A 186 -15.86 12.44 -13.51
N ILE A 187 -15.25 11.41 -12.92
CA ILE A 187 -15.83 10.07 -12.86
C ILE A 187 -16.95 10.05 -11.81
N ARG A 188 -18.13 9.59 -12.23
CA ARG A 188 -19.37 9.53 -11.45
C ARG A 188 -19.66 8.12 -10.95
N VAL A 189 -20.69 8.00 -10.10
CA VAL A 189 -21.15 6.68 -9.64
C VAL A 189 -21.77 5.90 -10.80
N THR A 190 -22.47 6.55 -11.73
CA THR A 190 -23.03 5.90 -12.92
C THR A 190 -21.99 5.39 -13.92
N ASP A 191 -20.77 5.92 -13.90
CA ASP A 191 -19.67 5.44 -14.72
C ASP A 191 -19.11 4.09 -14.22
N LEU A 192 -19.46 3.69 -12.99
CA LEU A 192 -18.96 2.49 -12.35
C LEU A 192 -19.96 1.34 -12.48
N ASP A 193 -19.53 0.27 -13.14
CA ASP A 193 -20.23 -0.99 -13.24
C ASP A 193 -19.60 -1.98 -12.24
N LEU A 194 -20.18 -2.04 -11.04
CA LEU A 194 -19.72 -2.92 -9.97
C LEU A 194 -20.00 -4.40 -10.25
N GLU A 195 -20.97 -4.72 -11.11
CA GLU A 195 -21.33 -6.10 -11.46
C GLU A 195 -20.26 -6.72 -12.35
N THR A 196 -19.83 -5.99 -13.37
CA THR A 196 -18.78 -6.46 -14.29
C THR A 196 -17.37 -5.99 -13.90
N GLY A 197 -17.26 -5.19 -12.84
CA GLY A 197 -15.98 -4.79 -12.26
C GLY A 197 -15.17 -3.82 -13.13
N ARG A 198 -15.84 -2.86 -13.79
CA ARG A 198 -15.20 -1.89 -14.68
C ARG A 198 -15.72 -0.48 -14.45
N VAL A 199 -14.93 0.51 -14.88
CA VAL A 199 -15.29 1.92 -14.79
C VAL A 199 -15.09 2.59 -16.15
N TRP A 200 -16.06 3.37 -16.60
CA TRP A 200 -15.92 4.15 -17.82
C TRP A 200 -15.03 5.37 -17.56
N LEU A 201 -13.95 5.48 -18.32
CA LEU A 201 -13.03 6.61 -18.29
C LEU A 201 -13.30 7.46 -19.53
N HIS A 202 -13.83 8.66 -19.32
CA HIS A 202 -14.26 9.57 -20.40
C HIS A 202 -13.14 10.11 -21.29
N GLY A 203 -11.87 9.80 -20.98
CA GLY A 203 -10.74 10.37 -21.69
C GLY A 203 -10.43 11.80 -21.24
N SER A 204 -9.45 12.39 -21.91
CA SER A 204 -9.04 13.78 -21.77
C SER A 204 -8.43 14.25 -23.09
N PRO A 205 -8.04 15.53 -23.25
CA PRO A 205 -7.29 15.94 -24.44
C PRO A 205 -6.03 15.10 -24.70
N LYS A 206 -5.48 14.44 -23.67
CA LYS A 206 -4.28 13.59 -23.75
C LYS A 206 -4.56 12.09 -23.74
N THR A 207 -5.81 11.66 -23.53
CA THR A 207 -6.18 10.24 -23.41
C THR A 207 -7.50 9.91 -24.10
N GLU A 208 -7.56 8.76 -24.75
CA GLU A 208 -8.79 8.25 -25.34
C GLU A 208 -9.77 7.72 -24.26
N PRO A 209 -11.09 7.87 -24.50
CA PRO A 209 -12.11 7.22 -23.69
C PRO A 209 -11.97 5.69 -23.72
N ARG A 210 -12.19 5.02 -22.59
CA ARG A 210 -12.00 3.58 -22.45
C ARG A 210 -12.65 3.00 -21.20
N TRP A 211 -12.78 1.68 -21.17
CA TRP A 211 -13.01 0.95 -19.92
C TRP A 211 -11.72 0.80 -19.13
N GLY A 212 -11.76 1.21 -17.85
CA GLY A 212 -10.76 0.88 -16.85
C GLY A 212 -11.19 -0.31 -16.02
N TYR A 213 -10.23 -1.11 -15.56
CA TYR A 213 -10.44 -2.33 -14.80
C TYR A 213 -9.76 -2.21 -13.44
N PRO A 214 -10.48 -1.81 -12.38
CA PRO A 214 -9.91 -1.73 -11.06
C PRO A 214 -9.49 -3.11 -10.56
N SER A 215 -8.41 -3.16 -9.77
CA SER A 215 -8.02 -4.37 -9.05
C SER A 215 -9.13 -4.81 -8.10
N ARG A 216 -9.08 -6.05 -7.60
CA ARG A 216 -10.02 -6.53 -6.56
C ARG A 216 -10.05 -5.60 -5.34
N TRP A 217 -8.88 -5.13 -4.90
CA TRP A 217 -8.78 -4.12 -3.84
C TRP A 217 -9.48 -2.82 -4.27
N GLY A 218 -9.22 -2.35 -5.49
CA GLY A 218 -9.82 -1.14 -6.03
C GLY A 218 -11.35 -1.19 -6.08
N LEU A 219 -11.93 -2.30 -6.55
CA LEU A 219 -13.38 -2.51 -6.56
C LEU A 219 -13.98 -2.44 -5.16
N LEU A 220 -13.34 -3.05 -4.16
CA LEU A 220 -13.79 -2.97 -2.77
C LEU A 220 -13.80 -1.52 -2.26
N GLN A 221 -12.76 -0.73 -2.56
CA GLN A 221 -12.71 0.67 -2.13
C GLN A 221 -13.73 1.55 -2.86
N LEU A 222 -13.95 1.29 -4.15
CA LEU A 222 -14.97 1.98 -4.93
C LEU A 222 -16.38 1.66 -4.44
N ALA A 223 -16.68 0.41 -4.11
CA ALA A 223 -17.96 0.02 -3.51
C ALA A 223 -18.21 0.75 -2.18
N ARG A 224 -17.25 0.71 -1.24
CA ARG A 224 -17.31 1.47 0.03
C ARG A 224 -17.54 2.97 -0.20
N ARG A 225 -16.90 3.52 -1.23
CA ARG A 225 -17.07 4.94 -1.59
C ARG A 225 -18.48 5.23 -2.08
N VAL A 226 -19.04 4.38 -2.94
CA VAL A 226 -20.42 4.50 -3.43
C VAL A 226 -21.41 4.45 -2.28
N GLU A 227 -21.26 3.50 -1.34
CA GLU A 227 -22.11 3.40 -0.14
C GLU A 227 -22.07 4.70 0.68
N THR A 228 -20.88 5.23 0.93
CA THR A 228 -20.69 6.50 1.65
C THR A 228 -21.37 7.68 0.94
N LEU A 229 -21.38 7.69 -0.40
CA LEU A 229 -21.98 8.77 -1.20
C LEU A 229 -23.51 8.65 -1.27
N LYS A 230 -24.05 7.43 -1.41
CA LYS A 230 -25.50 7.16 -1.42
C LYS A 230 -26.17 7.54 -0.11
N ALA A 231 -25.49 7.36 1.03
CA ALA A 231 -25.99 7.77 2.33
C ALA A 231 -26.18 9.30 2.48
N GLY A 232 -25.58 10.12 1.60
CA GLY A 232 -25.55 11.57 1.74
C GLY A 232 -26.03 12.37 0.52
N SER A 233 -26.57 11.75 -0.53
CA SER A 233 -26.99 12.49 -1.75
C SER A 233 -28.07 11.76 -2.55
N LYS A 234 -29.03 12.53 -3.10
CA LYS A 234 -30.09 12.05 -4.02
C LYS A 234 -29.68 12.03 -5.51
N HIS A 235 -28.52 12.59 -5.86
CA HIS A 235 -28.03 12.72 -7.23
C HIS A 235 -26.79 11.87 -7.48
N ASP A 236 -26.50 11.54 -8.74
CA ASP A 236 -25.31 10.83 -9.22
C ASP A 236 -24.02 11.65 -8.98
N PRO A 237 -23.30 11.41 -7.87
CA PRO A 237 -22.19 12.24 -7.44
C PRO A 237 -20.88 11.79 -8.09
N CYS A 238 -19.91 12.71 -8.22
CA CYS A 238 -18.54 12.32 -8.56
C CYS A 238 -17.94 11.44 -7.46
N LEU A 239 -17.19 10.41 -7.85
CA LEU A 239 -16.57 9.47 -6.92
C LEU A 239 -15.56 10.17 -6.00
N VAL A 240 -14.70 11.03 -6.54
CA VAL A 240 -13.59 11.64 -5.77
C VAL A 240 -13.83 13.12 -5.44
N TYR A 241 -14.30 13.91 -6.39
CA TYR A 241 -14.50 15.35 -6.22
C TYR A 241 -15.85 15.67 -5.55
N ARG A 242 -15.87 16.62 -4.61
CA ARG A 242 -17.09 17.04 -3.87
C ARG A 242 -17.38 18.55 -3.93
N GLY A 243 -16.66 19.32 -4.75
CA GLY A 243 -16.82 20.78 -4.82
C GLY A 243 -17.67 21.25 -6.01
N THR A 244 -17.82 22.57 -6.15
CA THR A 244 -18.52 23.25 -7.26
C THR A 244 -17.57 24.09 -8.15
N GLY A 245 -16.25 24.01 -7.93
CA GLY A 245 -15.25 24.84 -8.61
C GLY A 245 -15.04 24.53 -10.09
N SER A 246 -14.20 25.35 -10.74
CA SER A 246 -13.79 25.24 -12.15
C SER A 246 -13.07 23.92 -12.44
N GLY A 247 -12.99 23.50 -13.71
CA GLY A 247 -12.31 22.27 -14.13
C GLY A 247 -10.89 22.13 -13.59
N GLU A 248 -10.13 23.22 -13.60
CA GLU A 248 -8.76 23.30 -13.04
C GLU A 248 -8.73 23.05 -11.52
N SER A 249 -9.68 23.61 -10.77
CA SER A 249 -9.82 23.35 -9.32
C SER A 249 -10.19 21.89 -9.03
N ARG A 250 -10.94 21.22 -9.92
CA ARG A 250 -11.29 19.78 -9.76
C ARG A 250 -10.08 18.88 -9.99
N GLN A 251 -9.30 19.16 -11.05
CA GLN A 251 -8.06 18.46 -11.34
C GLN A 251 -7.07 18.59 -10.19
N ALA A 252 -6.87 19.81 -9.67
CA ALA A 252 -5.99 20.06 -8.53
C ALA A 252 -6.39 19.20 -7.31
N ALA A 253 -7.68 19.17 -6.96
CA ALA A 253 -8.17 18.39 -5.81
C ALA A 253 -7.99 16.86 -5.95
N SER A 254 -7.99 16.31 -7.16
CA SER A 254 -7.78 14.86 -7.39
C SER A 254 -6.30 14.50 -7.49
N CYS A 255 -5.50 15.37 -8.11
CA CYS A 255 -4.03 15.27 -8.08
C CYS A 255 -3.52 15.26 -6.63
N VAL A 256 -4.06 16.16 -5.79
CA VAL A 256 -3.74 16.25 -4.36
C VAL A 256 -4.02 14.94 -3.62
N ALA A 257 -5.12 14.23 -3.89
CA ALA A 257 -5.42 12.97 -3.19
C ALA A 257 -4.38 11.87 -3.48
N ILE A 258 -3.89 11.78 -4.72
CA ILE A 258 -2.85 10.82 -5.08
C ILE A 258 -1.49 11.28 -4.53
N THR A 259 -1.16 12.56 -4.68
CA THR A 259 0.10 13.13 -4.15
C THR A 259 0.20 12.94 -2.64
N GLU A 260 -0.85 13.25 -1.86
CA GLU A 260 -0.87 13.01 -0.41
C GLU A 260 -0.73 11.53 -0.06
N THR A 261 -1.15 10.61 -0.93
CA THR A 261 -0.95 9.17 -0.72
C THR A 261 0.51 8.78 -0.98
N LEU A 262 1.13 9.31 -2.05
CA LEU A 262 2.56 9.12 -2.33
C LEU A 262 3.45 9.74 -1.26
N GLU A 263 3.10 10.91 -0.73
CA GLU A 263 3.83 11.59 0.35
C GLU A 263 3.82 10.74 1.63
N ARG A 264 2.65 10.26 2.04
CA ARG A 264 2.52 9.41 3.23
C ARG A 264 3.21 8.05 3.04
N ALA A 265 3.15 7.49 1.84
CA ALA A 265 3.92 6.31 1.47
C ALA A 265 5.44 6.58 1.41
N GLY A 266 5.89 7.84 1.49
CA GLY A 266 7.30 8.24 1.41
C GLY A 266 7.90 8.12 0.01
N LEU A 267 7.05 8.05 -1.02
CA LEU A 267 7.45 7.93 -2.41
C LEU A 267 7.49 9.28 -3.12
N ALA A 268 6.83 10.32 -2.61
CA ALA A 268 6.79 11.63 -3.28
C ALA A 268 8.15 12.35 -3.38
N ARG A 269 9.13 11.96 -2.55
CA ARG A 269 10.51 12.49 -2.61
C ARG A 269 11.40 11.73 -3.59
N GLU A 270 10.94 10.62 -4.14
CA GLU A 270 11.67 9.89 -5.17
C GLU A 270 11.65 10.69 -6.48
N PRO A 271 12.81 11.02 -7.08
CA PRO A 271 12.86 11.92 -8.22
C PRO A 271 12.16 11.34 -9.46
N ASP A 272 12.00 10.02 -9.51
CA ASP A 272 11.39 9.26 -10.61
C ASP A 272 9.92 8.83 -10.34
N VAL A 273 9.31 9.27 -9.24
CA VAL A 273 7.91 8.93 -8.89
C VAL A 273 6.98 10.13 -9.00
N ARG A 274 5.87 9.96 -9.72
CA ARG A 274 4.78 10.95 -9.85
C ARG A 274 3.43 10.23 -9.75
N PRO A 275 2.29 10.93 -9.66
CA PRO A 275 0.96 10.28 -9.79
C PRO A 275 0.83 9.40 -11.04
N LEU A 276 1.53 9.78 -12.11
CA LEU A 276 1.62 9.03 -13.36
C LEU A 276 2.24 7.62 -13.20
N SER A 277 3.10 7.42 -12.20
CA SER A 277 3.79 6.15 -11.92
C SER A 277 2.84 5.02 -11.55
N ILE A 278 1.67 5.33 -10.99
CA ILE A 278 0.61 4.34 -10.68
C ILE A 278 -0.01 3.83 -11.98
N VAL A 279 -0.31 4.74 -12.92
CA VAL A 279 -0.85 4.37 -14.24
C VAL A 279 0.20 3.63 -15.07
N ALA A 280 1.47 4.02 -14.95
CA ALA A 280 2.60 3.30 -15.56
C ALA A 280 2.72 1.86 -15.02
N TRP A 281 2.54 1.65 -13.71
CA TRP A 281 2.44 0.32 -13.12
C TRP A 281 1.26 -0.47 -13.70
N ALA A 282 0.07 0.11 -13.76
CA ALA A 282 -1.10 -0.55 -14.34
C ALA A 282 -0.87 -0.95 -15.80
N GLY A 283 -0.26 -0.06 -16.59
CA GLY A 283 0.17 -0.36 -17.95
C GLY A 283 1.19 -1.49 -18.02
N ARG A 284 2.15 -1.55 -17.08
CA ARG A 284 3.11 -2.66 -16.99
C ARG A 284 2.40 -3.98 -16.70
N CYS A 285 1.42 -4.00 -15.80
CA CYS A 285 0.62 -5.19 -15.53
C CYS A 285 -0.12 -5.68 -16.77
N ILE A 286 -0.73 -4.77 -17.55
CA ILE A 286 -1.38 -5.10 -18.82
C ILE A 286 -0.37 -5.71 -19.80
N PHE A 287 0.85 -5.15 -19.88
CA PHE A 287 1.89 -5.71 -20.73
C PHE A 287 2.32 -7.11 -20.28
N THR A 288 2.52 -7.33 -18.97
CA THR A 288 2.86 -8.64 -18.42
C THR A 288 1.76 -9.68 -18.70
N GLU A 289 0.48 -9.28 -18.65
CA GLU A 289 -0.67 -10.14 -18.94
C GLU A 289 -0.77 -10.50 -20.43
N THR A 290 -0.54 -9.53 -21.32
CA THR A 290 -0.89 -9.66 -22.74
C THR A 290 0.30 -9.84 -23.69
N GLY A 291 1.50 -9.47 -23.26
CA GLY A 291 2.70 -9.35 -24.10
C GLY A 291 2.60 -8.26 -25.19
N ARG A 292 1.59 -7.39 -25.14
CA ARG A 292 1.19 -6.55 -26.28
C ARG A 292 1.16 -5.08 -25.95
N ILE A 293 2.00 -4.29 -26.64
CA ILE A 293 2.09 -2.84 -26.40
C ILE A 293 0.87 -2.07 -26.92
N ASP A 294 0.17 -2.60 -27.92
CA ASP A 294 -1.06 -2.02 -28.45
C ASP A 294 -2.24 -2.17 -27.46
N GLU A 295 -2.30 -3.30 -26.73
CA GLU A 295 -3.24 -3.45 -25.61
C GLU A 295 -2.94 -2.49 -24.46
N VAL A 296 -1.66 -2.24 -24.16
CA VAL A 296 -1.25 -1.20 -23.19
C VAL A 296 -1.73 0.18 -23.65
N ALA A 297 -1.49 0.55 -24.91
CA ALA A 297 -1.91 1.83 -25.47
C ALA A 297 -3.42 2.01 -25.36
N LYS A 298 -4.19 1.01 -25.80
CA LYS A 298 -5.65 0.98 -25.74
C LYS A 298 -6.18 1.10 -24.32
N ARG A 299 -5.71 0.26 -23.39
CA ARG A 299 -6.20 0.23 -22.00
C ARG A 299 -5.72 1.40 -21.15
N THR A 300 -4.63 2.08 -21.52
CA THR A 300 -4.16 3.31 -20.84
C THR A 300 -4.60 4.61 -21.54
N GLY A 301 -5.32 4.49 -22.66
CA GLY A 301 -5.85 5.59 -23.46
C GLY A 301 -4.78 6.37 -24.24
N VAL A 302 -3.59 5.81 -24.42
CA VAL A 302 -2.48 6.49 -25.10
C VAL A 302 -2.60 6.26 -26.61
N ARG A 303 -2.51 7.33 -27.40
CA ARG A 303 -2.67 7.30 -28.88
C ARG A 303 -1.46 6.78 -29.66
N SER A 304 -0.36 6.46 -28.99
CA SER A 304 0.93 6.14 -29.61
C SER A 304 1.58 4.97 -28.89
N LEU A 305 2.02 3.98 -29.66
CA LEU A 305 2.71 2.79 -29.14
C LEU A 305 4.02 3.18 -28.45
N ASP A 306 4.81 4.08 -29.03
CA ASP A 306 6.05 4.55 -28.39
C ASP A 306 5.79 5.29 -27.08
N ARG A 307 4.70 6.05 -26.99
CA ARG A 307 4.28 6.68 -25.73
C ARG A 307 3.84 5.63 -24.71
N ALA A 308 3.17 4.57 -25.13
CA ALA A 308 2.80 3.46 -24.25
C ALA A 308 4.04 2.71 -23.76
N ALA A 309 5.00 2.42 -24.64
CA ALA A 309 6.28 1.79 -24.32
C ALA A 309 7.06 2.61 -23.29
N ARG A 310 7.26 3.91 -23.56
CA ARG A 310 7.91 4.83 -22.63
C ARG A 310 7.18 4.96 -21.30
N LEU A 311 5.84 5.02 -21.32
CA LEU A 311 5.04 5.13 -20.09
C LEU A 311 5.31 3.95 -19.14
N ILE A 312 5.38 2.73 -19.67
CA ILE A 312 5.62 1.55 -18.85
C ILE A 312 7.11 1.29 -18.64
N GLY A 313 8.02 2.09 -19.22
CA GLY A 313 9.47 1.87 -19.19
C GLY A 313 9.89 0.60 -19.93
N TRP A 314 9.20 0.25 -21.01
CA TRP A 314 9.59 -0.87 -21.86
C TRP A 314 10.58 -0.37 -22.92
N GLU A 315 11.77 -0.98 -22.91
CA GLU A 315 12.81 -0.78 -23.91
C GLU A 315 12.95 -2.11 -24.67
N TRP A 316 12.85 -2.05 -26.00
CA TRP A 316 12.85 -3.23 -26.86
C TRP A 316 14.26 -3.78 -27.12
N GLU A 317 15.30 -3.00 -26.83
CA GLU A 317 16.72 -3.35 -27.05
C GLU A 317 17.28 -4.28 -25.95
N ASP A 318 16.75 -4.21 -24.72
CA ASP A 318 17.21 -5.02 -23.58
C ASP A 318 16.99 -6.54 -23.76
N GLU A 319 16.00 -6.93 -24.58
CA GLU A 319 15.72 -8.34 -24.88
C GLU A 319 16.72 -8.96 -25.86
N GLN A 320 17.42 -8.16 -26.67
CA GLN A 320 18.42 -8.67 -27.62
C GLN A 320 19.78 -8.91 -26.94
N SER A 321 20.18 -8.02 -26.03
CA SER A 321 21.47 -8.13 -25.31
C SER A 321 21.51 -9.30 -24.30
N SER A 322 20.35 -9.69 -23.76
CA SER A 322 20.21 -10.86 -22.88
C SER A 322 20.36 -12.20 -23.62
N LYS A 323 20.10 -12.23 -24.94
CA LYS A 323 20.29 -13.43 -25.78
C LYS A 323 21.72 -13.56 -26.30
N GLU A 324 22.41 -12.45 -26.55
CA GLU A 324 23.81 -12.46 -27.01
C GLU A 324 24.82 -12.75 -25.90
N SER A 325 24.48 -12.48 -24.63
CA SER A 325 25.36 -12.83 -23.49
C SER A 325 25.24 -14.30 -23.03
N SER A 326 24.41 -15.11 -23.70
CA SER A 326 24.24 -16.54 -23.45
C SER A 326 24.62 -17.42 -24.65
N SER A 327 25.34 -16.85 -25.64
CA SER A 327 25.95 -17.60 -26.76
C SER A 327 27.46 -17.61 -26.68
#